data_AF-A0A2N1DF80-F1
#
_entry.id   AF-A0A2N1DF80-F1
#
_cell.length_a   1.000
_cell.length_b   1.000
_cell.length_c   1.000
_cell.angle_alpha   90.00
_cell.angle_beta   90.00
_cell.angle_gamma   90.00
#
_symmetry.space_group_name_H-M   'P 1'
#
loop_
_entity.id
_entity.type
_entity.pdbx_description
1 polymer ?
#
loop_
_entity_poly.entity_id
_entity_poly.type
_entity_poly.pdbx_seq_one_letter_code
_entity_poly.pdbx_strand_id
1 'polypeptide(L)'
;MELLKKLWKDPVWSKVIATGIIALIVAVATYILNLWPDILSLIKLTWGFITSSTSTPNWLLTIMAIPCFLFVMAILSSLKGKKNQTSSFTDYVKDNFEGLSWGWRYHGQQITNLHCLCPKCQYQIIPRAEHDYQKGGFVYIYACEECGYKVSPVAIENHEFEQKIELKIQKKLRTGEWIEALNA
;
A
#
# COMPACT_ATOMS: atom_id res chain seq x y z
N MET A 1 -0.37 33.58 -0.01
CA MET A 1 -0.57 32.11 -0.20
C MET A 1 0.74 31.35 -0.45
N GLU A 2 1.69 31.93 -1.19
CA GLU A 2 3.04 31.38 -1.42
C GLU A 2 3.85 31.09 -0.14
N LEU A 3 3.86 32.02 0.83
CA LEU A 3 4.63 31.87 2.08
C LEU A 3 4.12 30.74 2.99
N LEU A 4 2.80 30.53 3.05
CA LEU A 4 2.18 29.43 3.80
C LEU A 4 2.53 28.06 3.19
N LYS A 5 2.52 27.96 1.86
CA LYS A 5 2.92 26.73 1.14
C LYS A 5 4.40 26.38 1.39
N LYS A 6 5.27 27.39 1.55
CA LYS A 6 6.69 27.19 1.85
C LYS A 6 6.89 26.64 3.27
N LEU A 7 6.27 27.27 4.27
CA LEU A 7 6.33 26.82 5.68
C LEU A 7 5.76 25.41 5.89
N TRP A 8 4.79 25.00 5.07
CA TRP A 8 4.19 23.66 5.14
C TRP A 8 5.04 22.57 4.46
N LYS A 9 5.87 22.93 3.47
CA LYS A 9 6.81 22.01 2.80
C LYS A 9 8.07 21.75 3.62
N ASP A 10 8.44 22.66 4.51
CA ASP A 10 9.60 22.48 5.39
C ASP A 10 9.30 21.43 6.46
N PRO A 11 10.05 20.31 6.51
CA PRO A 11 9.71 19.16 7.34
C PRO A 11 9.79 19.44 8.85
N VAL A 12 10.51 20.50 9.25
CA VAL A 12 10.62 20.93 10.65
C VAL A 12 9.44 21.82 11.04
N TRP A 13 9.15 22.86 10.26
CA TRP A 13 8.07 23.80 10.56
C TRP A 13 6.69 23.16 10.46
N SER A 14 6.48 22.29 9.47
CA SER A 14 5.23 21.53 9.33
C SER A 14 4.91 20.69 10.57
N LYS A 15 5.92 20.05 11.18
CA LYS A 15 5.75 19.28 12.41
C LYS A 15 5.44 20.15 13.62
N VAL A 16 6.14 21.28 13.78
CA VAL A 16 5.88 22.21 14.90
C VAL A 16 4.48 22.78 14.81
N ILE A 17 4.05 23.20 13.62
CA ILE A 17 2.71 23.75 13.38
C ILE A 17 1.64 22.67 13.59
N ALA A 18 1.83 21.47 13.06
CA ALA A 18 0.91 20.35 13.26
C ALA A 18 0.78 20.00 14.75
N THR A 19 1.90 19.95 15.48
CA THR A 19 1.91 19.66 16.92
C THR A 19 1.19 20.77 17.71
N GLY A 20 1.40 22.04 17.35
CA GLY A 20 0.71 23.18 17.93
C GLY A 20 -0.81 23.14 17.69
N ILE A 21 -1.23 22.82 16.46
CA ILE A 21 -2.64 22.67 16.11
C ILE A 21 -3.27 21.51 16.88
N ILE A 22 -2.61 20.36 16.95
CA ILE A 22 -3.09 19.20 17.72
C ILE A 22 -3.20 19.55 19.21
N ALA A 23 -2.19 20.19 19.79
CA ALA A 23 -2.22 20.62 21.19
C ALA A 23 -3.39 21.57 21.47
N LEU A 24 -3.67 22.50 20.55
CA LEU A 24 -4.76 23.45 20.67
C LEU A 24 -6.14 22.76 20.55
N ILE A 25 -6.28 21.82 19.60
CA ILE A 25 -7.50 21.00 19.47
C ILE A 25 -7.73 20.16 20.73
N VAL A 26 -6.69 19.53 21.28
CA VAL A 26 -6.78 18.74 22.52
C VAL A 26 -7.13 19.62 23.72
N ALA A 27 -6.55 20.82 23.83
CA ALA A 27 -6.88 21.76 24.89
C ALA A 27 -8.34 22.23 24.82
N VAL A 28 -8.84 22.54 23.62
CA VAL A 28 -10.23 22.93 23.40
C VAL A 28 -11.18 21.75 23.64
N ALA A 29 -10.83 20.55 23.17
CA ALA A 29 -11.64 19.35 23.38
C ALA A 29 -11.72 18.96 24.86
N THR A 30 -10.61 19.03 25.59
CA THR A 30 -10.59 18.73 27.04
C THR A 30 -11.35 19.77 27.87
N TYR A 31 -11.39 21.02 27.42
CA TYR A 31 -12.22 22.08 28.00
C TYR A 31 -13.72 21.85 27.73
N ILE A 32 -14.11 21.60 26.48
CA ILE A 32 -15.52 21.40 26.08
C ILE A 32 -16.09 20.12 26.70
N LEU A 33 -15.31 19.04 26.74
CA LEU A 33 -15.75 17.75 27.28
C LEU A 33 -15.64 17.67 28.81
N ASN A 34 -15.19 18.74 29.48
CA ASN A 34 -14.96 18.79 30.92
C ASN A 34 -14.20 17.54 31.45
N LEU A 35 -13.14 17.16 30.74
CA LEU A 35 -12.29 15.99 31.05
C LEU A 35 -11.23 16.31 32.11
N TRP A 36 -11.03 17.60 32.40
CA TRP A 36 -10.12 18.09 33.44
C TRP A 36 -10.32 17.49 34.84
N PRO A 37 -11.55 17.38 35.40
CA PRO A 37 -11.78 16.72 36.68
C PRO A 37 -11.39 15.24 36.66
N ASP A 38 -11.60 14.53 35.55
CA ASP A 38 -11.24 13.11 35.43
C ASP A 38 -9.73 12.90 35.29
N ILE A 39 -9.04 13.77 34.56
CA ILE A 39 -7.57 13.75 34.46
C ILE A 39 -6.95 14.09 35.82
N LEU A 40 -7.47 15.10 36.51
CA LEU A 40 -7.02 15.49 37.84
C LEU A 40 -7.33 14.41 38.89
N SER A 41 -8.45 13.69 38.77
CA SER A 41 -8.78 12.58 39.66
C SER A 41 -7.81 11.41 39.43
N LEU A 42 -7.50 11.07 38.18
CA LEU A 42 -6.51 10.05 37.83
C LEU A 42 -5.12 10.41 38.36
N ILE A 43 -4.69 11.68 38.22
CA ILE A 43 -3.42 12.19 38.75
C ILE A 43 -3.41 12.14 40.28
N LYS A 44 -4.50 12.52 40.96
CA LYS A 44 -4.60 12.43 42.43
C LYS A 44 -4.59 10.98 42.91
N LEU A 45 -5.22 10.07 42.17
CA LEU A 45 -5.24 8.64 42.47
C LEU A 45 -3.85 8.04 42.35
N THR A 46 -3.15 8.32 41.25
CA THR A 46 -1.78 7.84 41.05
C THR A 46 -0.81 8.49 42.04
N TRP A 47 -0.94 9.79 42.30
CA TRP A 47 -0.14 10.48 43.30
C TRP A 47 -0.38 9.93 44.70
N GLY A 48 -1.65 9.73 45.08
CA GLY A 48 -2.04 9.12 46.34
C GLY A 48 -1.48 7.71 46.50
N PHE A 49 -1.49 6.91 45.44
CA PHE A 49 -0.90 5.56 45.42
C PHE A 49 0.64 5.59 45.52
N ILE A 50 1.28 6.60 44.93
CA ILE A 50 2.75 6.81 45.01
C ILE A 50 3.16 7.31 46.40
N THR A 51 2.34 8.13 47.06
CA THR A 51 2.64 8.69 48.38
C THR A 51 2.06 7.90 49.55
N SER A 52 1.21 6.90 49.30
CA SER A 52 0.71 6.03 50.34
C SER A 52 1.86 5.20 50.89
N SER A 53 2.07 5.31 52.20
CA SER A 53 3.06 4.54 52.95
C SER A 53 2.63 3.09 53.05
N THR A 54 2.81 2.33 51.98
CA THR A 54 2.66 0.88 52.01
C THR A 54 3.87 0.25 52.69
N SER A 55 3.66 -0.87 53.39
CA SER A 55 4.72 -1.61 54.08
C SER A 55 5.81 -2.12 53.12
N THR A 56 5.55 -2.10 51.82
CA THR A 56 6.48 -2.37 50.74
C THR A 56 6.93 -1.05 50.10
N PRO A 57 8.23 -0.86 49.87
CA PRO A 57 8.74 0.38 49.31
C PRO A 57 8.27 0.59 47.87
N ASN A 58 7.73 1.79 47.58
CA ASN A 58 7.09 2.12 46.30
C ASN A 58 8.04 2.04 45.09
N TRP A 59 9.36 2.19 45.30
CA TRP A 59 10.35 1.99 44.23
C TRP A 59 10.35 0.53 43.70
N LEU A 60 10.05 -0.44 44.56
CA LEU A 60 9.96 -1.85 44.19
C LEU A 60 8.73 -2.13 43.33
N LEU A 61 7.60 -1.48 43.66
CA LEU A 61 6.37 -1.54 42.86
C LEU A 61 6.61 -0.94 41.45
N THR A 62 7.35 0.16 41.35
CA THR A 62 7.71 0.76 40.07
C THR A 62 8.56 -0.19 39.22
N ILE A 63 9.54 -0.88 39.82
CA ILE A 63 10.38 -1.86 39.12
C ILE A 63 9.55 -3.05 38.62
N MET A 64 8.57 -3.53 39.41
CA MET A 64 7.68 -4.63 38.98
C MET A 64 6.64 -4.19 37.94
N ALA A 65 6.25 -2.92 37.92
CA ALA A 65 5.30 -2.40 36.93
C ALA A 65 5.90 -2.29 35.52
N ILE A 66 7.21 -1.99 35.40
CA ILE A 66 7.91 -1.87 34.10
C ILE A 66 7.77 -3.11 33.21
N PRO A 67 8.11 -4.35 33.65
CA PRO A 67 7.97 -5.53 32.81
C PRO A 67 6.51 -5.84 32.48
N CYS A 68 5.58 -5.55 33.40
CA CYS A 68 4.15 -5.71 33.15
C CYS A 68 3.66 -4.77 32.04
N PHE A 69 4.11 -3.51 32.06
CA PHE A 69 3.82 -2.52 31.02
C PHE A 69 4.43 -2.92 29.67
N LEU A 70 5.68 -3.37 29.63
CA LEU A 70 6.33 -3.85 28.41
C LEU A 70 5.61 -5.07 27.82
N PHE A 71 5.13 -5.97 28.66
CA PHE A 71 4.37 -7.15 28.25
C PHE A 71 3.02 -6.76 27.62
N VAL A 72 2.28 -5.83 28.24
CA VAL A 72 1.05 -5.27 27.66
C VAL A 72 1.33 -4.59 26.32
N MET A 73 2.41 -3.81 26.21
CA MET A 73 2.80 -3.17 24.94
C MET A 73 3.17 -4.18 23.85
N ALA A 74 3.83 -5.29 24.20
CA ALA A 74 4.15 -6.37 23.27
C ALA A 74 2.89 -7.12 22.79
N ILE A 75 1.90 -7.31 23.67
CA ILE A 75 0.60 -7.88 23.30
C ILE A 75 -0.16 -6.90 22.41
N LEU A 76 -0.22 -5.61 22.74
CA LEU A 76 -0.89 -4.61 21.92
C LEU A 76 -0.23 -4.43 20.55
N SER A 77 1.08 -4.60 20.45
CA SER A 77 1.80 -4.54 19.17
C SER A 77 1.59 -5.80 18.33
N SER A 78 1.41 -6.98 18.94
CA SER A 78 1.04 -8.20 18.21
C SER A 78 -0.44 -8.21 17.80
N LEU A 79 -1.32 -7.58 18.60
CA LEU A 79 -2.74 -7.39 18.30
C LEU A 79 -3.00 -6.27 17.29
N LYS A 80 -2.05 -5.34 17.10
CA LYS A 80 -1.96 -4.56 15.86
C LYS A 80 -1.57 -5.53 14.76
N GLY A 81 -2.56 -6.31 14.33
CA GLY A 81 -2.47 -7.15 13.17
C GLY A 81 -1.82 -6.34 12.06
N LYS A 82 -0.89 -6.98 11.33
CA LYS A 82 -0.50 -6.52 10.00
C LYS A 82 -1.78 -6.01 9.37
N LYS A 83 -1.81 -4.75 8.94
CA LYS A 83 -2.91 -4.24 8.13
C LYS A 83 -3.00 -5.24 6.99
N ASN A 84 -3.92 -6.19 7.09
CA ASN A 84 -4.30 -7.05 6.00
C ASN A 84 -4.98 -6.05 5.09
N GLN A 85 -4.18 -5.44 4.23
CA GLN A 85 -4.66 -4.87 3.01
C GLN A 85 -5.43 -6.03 2.41
N THR A 86 -6.75 -5.99 2.54
CA THR A 86 -7.64 -6.94 1.90
C THR A 86 -7.52 -6.63 0.42
N SER A 87 -6.40 -7.02 -0.17
CA SER A 87 -6.14 -6.90 -1.59
C SER A 87 -7.25 -7.69 -2.24
N SER A 88 -8.15 -6.96 -2.88
CA SER A 88 -9.22 -7.57 -3.64
C SER A 88 -8.62 -8.07 -4.94
N PHE A 89 -9.20 -9.10 -5.55
CA PHE A 89 -8.77 -9.55 -6.88
C PHE A 89 -8.87 -8.41 -7.92
N THR A 90 -9.73 -7.41 -7.64
CA THR A 90 -9.89 -6.20 -8.46
C THR A 90 -8.65 -5.32 -8.50
N ASP A 91 -7.72 -5.49 -7.56
CA ASP A 91 -6.48 -4.71 -7.49
C ASP A 91 -5.39 -5.29 -8.40
N TYR A 92 -5.55 -6.55 -8.83
CA TYR A 92 -4.64 -7.22 -9.77
C TYR A 92 -5.02 -6.85 -11.22
N VAL A 93 -4.53 -5.70 -11.69
CA VAL A 93 -4.85 -5.12 -13.01
C VAL A 93 -3.65 -4.99 -13.94
N LYS A 94 -2.47 -5.41 -13.48
CA LYS A 94 -1.21 -5.30 -14.22
C LYS A 94 -0.29 -6.45 -13.86
N ASP A 95 0.40 -7.00 -14.87
CA ASP A 95 1.45 -8.02 -14.69
C ASP A 95 2.33 -8.09 -15.94
N ASN A 96 3.46 -8.78 -15.86
CA ASN A 96 4.39 -8.96 -16.96
C ASN A 96 4.30 -10.39 -17.53
N PHE A 97 4.09 -10.49 -18.84
CA PHE A 97 4.03 -11.76 -19.56
C PHE A 97 4.79 -11.65 -20.89
N GLU A 98 5.61 -12.66 -21.19
CA GLU A 98 6.37 -12.76 -22.46
C GLU A 98 7.25 -11.52 -22.72
N GLY A 99 7.81 -10.91 -21.66
CA GLY A 99 8.62 -9.69 -21.74
C GLY A 99 7.83 -8.39 -21.93
N LEU A 100 6.51 -8.47 -22.07
CA LEU A 100 5.62 -7.31 -22.18
C LEU A 100 4.93 -7.05 -20.83
N SER A 101 4.67 -5.78 -20.54
CA SER A 101 3.80 -5.42 -19.42
C SER A 101 2.36 -5.38 -19.93
N TRP A 102 1.43 -5.98 -19.22
CA TRP A 102 0.03 -6.04 -19.61
C TRP A 102 -0.81 -5.30 -18.59
N GLY A 103 -1.75 -4.51 -19.08
CA GLY A 103 -2.76 -3.82 -18.29
C GLY A 103 -4.15 -4.26 -18.70
N TRP A 104 -5.06 -4.39 -17.73
CA TRP A 104 -6.46 -4.71 -17.98
C TRP A 104 -7.37 -4.07 -16.93
N ARG A 105 -8.67 -4.19 -17.13
CA ARG A 105 -9.70 -3.79 -16.16
C ARG A 105 -10.68 -4.92 -15.94
N TYR A 106 -11.36 -4.89 -14.81
CA TYR A 106 -12.47 -5.79 -14.54
C TYR A 106 -13.80 -5.11 -14.83
N HIS A 107 -14.70 -5.85 -15.48
CA HIS A 107 -16.11 -5.54 -15.51
C HIS A 107 -16.87 -6.74 -14.94
N GLY A 108 -17.36 -6.62 -13.70
CA GLY A 108 -17.85 -7.76 -12.94
C GLY A 108 -16.74 -8.78 -12.68
N GLN A 109 -16.87 -9.99 -13.23
CA GLN A 109 -15.86 -11.07 -13.15
C GLN A 109 -15.06 -11.26 -14.44
N GLN A 110 -15.28 -10.42 -15.46
CA GLN A 110 -14.62 -10.55 -16.76
C GLN A 110 -13.47 -9.56 -16.89
N ILE A 111 -12.39 -10.02 -17.55
CA ILE A 111 -11.27 -9.19 -17.94
C ILE A 111 -11.70 -8.39 -19.19
N THR A 112 -11.47 -7.09 -19.16
CA THR A 112 -11.85 -6.15 -20.21
C THR A 112 -10.70 -5.18 -20.48
N ASN A 113 -10.65 -4.65 -21.71
CA ASN A 113 -9.65 -3.67 -22.13
C ASN A 113 -8.20 -4.16 -21.87
N LEU A 114 -7.91 -5.39 -22.27
CA LEU A 114 -6.57 -5.96 -22.21
C LEU A 114 -5.67 -5.26 -23.23
N HIS A 115 -4.55 -4.69 -22.78
CA HIS A 115 -3.60 -4.00 -23.65
C HIS A 115 -2.18 -4.23 -23.19
N CYS A 116 -1.24 -4.19 -24.13
CA CYS A 116 0.18 -4.31 -23.84
C CYS A 116 0.83 -2.91 -23.71
N LEU A 117 1.74 -2.82 -22.74
CA LEU A 117 2.48 -1.64 -22.33
C LEU A 117 3.97 -1.94 -22.40
N CYS A 118 4.74 -0.94 -22.76
CA CYS A 118 6.19 -1.05 -22.75
C CYS A 118 6.71 -1.13 -21.31
N PRO A 119 7.55 -2.12 -20.96
CA PRO A 119 8.12 -2.22 -19.62
C PRO A 119 9.05 -1.05 -19.28
N LYS A 120 9.64 -0.38 -20.29
CA LYS A 120 10.58 0.74 -20.08
C LYS A 120 9.89 2.09 -19.90
N CYS A 121 9.01 2.47 -20.83
CA CYS A 121 8.40 3.80 -20.84
C CYS A 121 6.89 3.81 -20.54
N GLN A 122 6.28 2.65 -20.31
CA GLN A 122 4.83 2.50 -20.06
C GLN A 122 3.94 2.98 -21.22
N TYR A 123 4.50 3.24 -22.41
CA TYR A 123 3.73 3.56 -23.60
C TYR A 123 2.96 2.33 -24.10
N GLN A 124 1.72 2.52 -24.56
CA GLN A 124 0.91 1.44 -25.10
C GLN A 124 1.50 0.95 -26.42
N ILE A 125 1.74 -0.36 -26.52
CA ILE A 125 2.26 -0.99 -27.73
C ILE A 125 1.06 -1.43 -28.57
N ILE A 126 1.10 -1.10 -29.87
CA ILE A 126 0.14 -1.58 -30.85
C ILE A 126 0.85 -2.61 -31.73
N PRO A 127 0.38 -3.86 -31.78
CA PRO A 127 1.01 -4.90 -32.58
C PRO A 127 0.91 -4.58 -34.07
N ARG A 128 2.01 -4.76 -34.79
CA ARG A 128 2.05 -4.61 -36.25
C ARG A 128 2.15 -5.98 -36.91
N ALA A 129 1.26 -6.24 -37.87
CA ALA A 129 1.33 -7.43 -38.70
C ALA A 129 2.37 -7.22 -39.80
N GLU A 130 3.34 -8.13 -39.90
CA GLU A 130 4.31 -8.20 -40.99
C GLU A 130 4.22 -9.56 -41.67
N HIS A 131 4.42 -9.60 -42.99
CA HIS A 131 4.43 -10.86 -43.73
C HIS A 131 5.72 -11.64 -43.45
N ASP A 132 5.56 -12.90 -43.02
CA ASP A 132 6.67 -13.85 -42.94
C ASP A 132 6.80 -14.59 -44.28
N TYR A 133 7.70 -14.07 -45.14
CA TYR A 133 7.99 -14.66 -46.44
C TYR A 133 8.67 -16.04 -46.36
N GLN A 134 9.26 -16.41 -45.21
CA GLN A 134 9.93 -17.71 -45.06
C GLN A 134 8.95 -18.81 -44.69
N LYS A 135 7.95 -18.51 -43.86
CA LYS A 135 6.98 -19.50 -43.36
C LYS A 135 5.62 -19.45 -44.05
N GLY A 136 5.35 -18.41 -44.84
CA GLY A 136 4.06 -18.22 -45.49
C GLY A 136 2.98 -17.87 -44.45
N GLY A 137 2.95 -16.62 -44.02
CA GLY A 137 1.96 -16.15 -43.05
C GLY A 137 2.19 -14.71 -42.60
N PHE A 138 1.57 -14.35 -41.48
CA PHE A 138 1.81 -13.08 -40.78
C PHE A 138 2.48 -13.35 -39.43
N VAL A 139 3.42 -12.49 -39.07
CA VAL A 139 4.00 -12.40 -37.74
C VAL A 139 3.60 -11.07 -37.13
N TYR A 140 3.35 -11.06 -35.83
CA TYR A 140 3.00 -9.85 -35.10
C TYR A 140 4.22 -9.36 -34.32
N ILE A 141 4.58 -8.10 -34.54
CA ILE A 141 5.72 -7.45 -33.91
C ILE A 141 5.22 -6.48 -32.85
N TYR A 142 5.71 -6.69 -31.62
CA TYR A 142 5.47 -5.81 -30.48
C TYR A 142 6.70 -4.93 -30.27
N ALA A 143 6.65 -3.73 -30.83
CA ALA A 143 7.71 -2.74 -30.73
C ALA A 143 7.14 -1.42 -30.18
N CYS A 144 7.87 -0.83 -29.24
CA CYS A 144 7.57 0.49 -28.71
C CYS A 144 8.18 1.58 -29.60
N GLU A 145 7.34 2.50 -30.05
CA GLU A 145 7.75 3.59 -30.95
C GLU A 145 8.61 4.65 -30.26
N GLU A 146 8.41 4.88 -28.96
CA GLU A 146 9.17 5.91 -28.24
C GLU A 146 10.58 5.47 -27.82
N CYS A 147 10.71 4.29 -27.21
CA CYS A 147 11.97 3.86 -26.61
C CYS A 147 12.72 2.77 -27.42
N GLY A 148 12.14 2.33 -28.54
CA GLY A 148 12.73 1.28 -29.39
C GLY A 148 12.78 -0.11 -28.75
N TYR A 149 12.08 -0.32 -27.62
CA TYR A 149 11.95 -1.65 -27.02
C TYR A 149 11.20 -2.59 -27.97
N LYS A 150 11.74 -3.77 -28.22
CA LYS A 150 11.12 -4.77 -29.11
C LYS A 150 11.19 -6.16 -28.51
N VAL A 151 10.14 -6.93 -28.71
CA VAL A 151 10.07 -8.35 -28.38
C VAL A 151 10.20 -9.17 -29.66
N SER A 152 10.63 -10.43 -29.53
CA SER A 152 10.69 -11.36 -30.66
C SER A 152 9.32 -11.46 -31.36
N PRO A 153 9.29 -11.53 -32.71
CA PRO A 153 8.05 -11.67 -33.46
C PRO A 153 7.27 -12.89 -33.02
N VAL A 154 5.95 -12.73 -32.88
CA VAL A 154 5.03 -13.80 -32.51
C VAL A 154 4.37 -14.31 -33.78
N ALA A 155 4.57 -15.59 -34.10
CA ALA A 155 4.01 -16.26 -35.29
C ALA A 155 2.56 -16.75 -35.08
N ILE A 156 1.84 -16.11 -34.17
CA ILE A 156 0.48 -16.43 -33.77
C ILE A 156 -0.35 -15.17 -34.02
N GLU A 157 -1.61 -15.31 -34.39
CA GLU A 157 -2.49 -14.16 -34.54
C GLU A 157 -2.60 -13.35 -33.24
N ASN A 158 -2.73 -12.02 -33.36
CA ASN A 158 -2.80 -11.14 -32.19
C ASN A 158 -3.95 -11.54 -31.24
N HIS A 159 -5.10 -11.94 -31.79
CA HIS A 159 -6.26 -12.32 -30.99
C HIS A 159 -6.00 -13.59 -30.16
N GLU A 160 -5.37 -14.60 -30.75
CA GLU A 160 -5.00 -15.84 -30.05
C GLU A 160 -3.92 -15.57 -29.00
N PHE A 161 -3.00 -14.63 -29.28
CA PHE A 161 -1.99 -14.21 -28.32
C PHE A 161 -2.61 -13.51 -27.11
N GLU A 162 -3.53 -12.56 -27.33
CA GLU A 162 -4.29 -11.91 -26.26
C GLU A 162 -5.10 -12.91 -25.44
N GLN A 163 -5.77 -13.87 -26.09
CA GLN A 163 -6.49 -14.95 -25.42
C GLN A 163 -5.55 -15.82 -24.56
N LYS A 164 -4.35 -16.13 -25.06
CA LYS A 164 -3.34 -16.87 -24.29
C LYS A 164 -2.91 -16.09 -23.04
N ILE A 165 -2.79 -14.76 -23.13
CA ILE A 165 -2.48 -13.92 -21.96
C ILE A 165 -3.64 -13.90 -20.98
N GLU A 166 -4.88 -13.76 -21.45
CA GLU A 166 -6.08 -13.81 -20.60
C GLU A 166 -6.13 -15.12 -19.79
N LEU A 167 -5.89 -16.26 -20.44
CA LEU A 167 -5.84 -17.56 -19.77
C LEU A 167 -4.75 -17.65 -18.70
N LYS A 168 -3.59 -17.00 -18.92
CA LYS A 168 -2.52 -16.93 -17.90
C LYS A 168 -2.95 -16.08 -16.70
N ILE A 169 -3.60 -14.94 -16.94
CA ILE A 169 -4.16 -14.10 -15.87
C ILE A 169 -5.19 -14.91 -15.07
N GLN A 170 -6.12 -15.58 -15.75
CA GLN A 170 -7.12 -16.43 -15.10
C GLN A 170 -6.50 -17.62 -14.34
N LYS A 171 -5.39 -18.19 -14.83
CA LYS A 171 -4.63 -19.21 -14.09
C LYS A 171 -4.08 -18.61 -12.78
N LYS A 172 -3.39 -17.47 -12.84
CA LYS A 172 -2.83 -16.81 -11.65
C LYS A 172 -3.91 -16.44 -10.64
N LEU A 173 -5.06 -15.95 -11.10
CA LEU A 173 -6.22 -15.67 -10.26
C LEU A 173 -6.70 -16.92 -9.50
N ARG A 174 -6.76 -18.08 -10.18
CA ARG A 174 -7.19 -19.36 -9.56
C ARG A 174 -6.14 -19.98 -8.64
N THR A 175 -4.85 -19.80 -8.94
CA THR A 175 -3.76 -20.37 -8.12
C THR A 175 -3.34 -19.48 -6.94
N GLY A 176 -3.74 -18.21 -6.94
CA GLY A 176 -3.35 -17.25 -5.90
C GLY A 176 -2.01 -16.55 -6.14
N GLU A 177 -1.29 -16.91 -7.20
CA GLU A 177 0.01 -16.32 -7.60
C GLU A 177 -0.07 -14.80 -7.86
N TRP A 178 -1.28 -14.29 -8.12
CA TRP A 178 -1.51 -12.85 -8.33
C TRP A 178 -1.17 -11.99 -7.10
N ILE A 179 -1.24 -12.56 -5.88
CA ILE A 179 -0.89 -11.86 -4.64
C ILE A 179 0.60 -11.51 -4.62
N GLU A 180 1.45 -12.40 -5.13
CA GLU A 180 2.89 -12.16 -5.24
C GLU A 180 3.18 -11.08 -6.28
N ALA A 181 2.50 -11.15 -7.43
CA ALA A 181 2.64 -10.16 -8.49
C ALA A 181 2.19 -8.75 -8.08
N LEU A 182 1.22 -8.64 -7.15
CA LEU A 182 0.75 -7.36 -6.63
C LEU A 182 1.76 -6.70 -5.66
N ASN A 183 2.63 -7.51 -5.03
CA ASN A 183 3.63 -7.06 -4.07
C ASN A 183 5.05 -6.94 -4.65
N ALA A 184 5.22 -7.27 -5.93
CA ALA A 184 6.49 -7.23 -6.67
C ALA A 184 6.73 -5.85 -7.31
#